data_AF-A0A1I1BXU5-F1
#
_entry.id   AF-A0A1I1BXU5-F1
#
_cell.length_a   1.000
_cell.length_b   1.000
_cell.length_c   1.000
_cell.angle_alpha   90.00
_cell.angle_beta   90.00
_cell.angle_gamma   90.00
#
_symmetry.space_group_name_H-M   'P 1'
#
loop_
_entity.id
_entity.type
_entity.pdbx_description
1 polymer ?
#
loop_
_entity_poly.entity_id
_entity_poly.type
_entity_poly.pdbx_seq_one_letter_code
_entity_poly.pdbx_strand_id
1 'polypeptide(L)'
;MHYCRSLPADPRGGPESPSLPEVETVRHGRLFAVTAIALAGLSGCADRPNDLDTYYEDPTQNAETSARTANSSPRPVAPPVTTTPPPPPIEALTSVVLTDADVAAEGVSPADTPSAMEGCLAELQAGRSTSAGWRYPTGSELTQHVLGFGESTAAVVEELRCADAEPLPLTAPEGTTAHQAWCAAATCTVVLSRDELVSAVQVAASSPDRAAEAAVRLAPVVGTALARESTQR
;
A
#
# COMPACT_ATOMS: atom_id res chain seq x y z
N MET A 1 -55.12 -16.05 -23.78
CA MET A 1 -55.19 -14.87 -24.66
C MET A 1 -53.78 -14.50 -25.07
N HIS A 2 -53.45 -14.82 -26.31
CA HIS A 2 -52.16 -14.57 -26.95
C HIS A 2 -52.07 -13.14 -27.46
N TYR A 3 -50.95 -12.46 -27.25
CA TYR A 3 -50.43 -11.47 -28.19
C TYR A 3 -48.89 -11.44 -28.12
N CYS A 4 -48.25 -12.22 -28.99
CA CYS A 4 -46.88 -11.99 -29.42
C CYS A 4 -46.89 -10.81 -30.39
N ARG A 5 -46.15 -9.74 -30.11
CA ARG A 5 -45.99 -8.60 -31.01
C ARG A 5 -44.61 -8.69 -31.65
N SER A 6 -44.58 -9.16 -32.90
CA SER A 6 -43.41 -9.16 -33.77
C SER A 6 -43.07 -7.73 -34.19
N LEU A 7 -41.80 -7.34 -34.04
CA LEU A 7 -41.24 -6.13 -34.63
C LEU A 7 -40.56 -6.48 -35.97
N PRO A 8 -40.65 -5.61 -36.98
CA PRO A 8 -40.04 -5.83 -38.29
C PRO A 8 -38.52 -5.64 -38.25
N ALA A 9 -37.84 -6.54 -38.96
CA ALA A 9 -36.42 -6.47 -39.27
C ALA A 9 -36.13 -5.31 -40.23
N ASP A 10 -35.14 -4.50 -39.89
CA ASP A 10 -34.57 -3.47 -40.76
C ASP A 10 -33.41 -4.08 -41.57
N PRO A 11 -33.48 -4.14 -42.92
CA PRO A 11 -32.41 -4.66 -43.74
C PRO A 11 -31.89 -3.54 -44.66
N ARG A 12 -30.89 -2.77 -44.24
CA ARG A 12 -29.97 -2.02 -45.13
C ARG A 12 -28.96 -1.15 -44.36
N GLY A 13 -27.68 -1.48 -44.51
CA GLY A 13 -26.52 -0.74 -44.00
C GLY A 13 -25.50 -1.74 -43.48
N GLY A 14 -24.77 -2.45 -44.34
CA GLY A 14 -23.70 -1.87 -45.14
C GLY A 14 -22.41 -1.89 -44.29
N PRO A 15 -21.50 -2.86 -44.49
CA PRO A 15 -20.24 -2.89 -43.75
C PRO A 15 -19.32 -1.80 -44.29
N GLU A 16 -19.26 -0.65 -43.62
CA GLU A 16 -18.09 0.22 -43.73
C GLU A 16 -16.94 -0.47 -42.99
N SER A 17 -16.08 -1.12 -43.78
CA SER A 17 -14.76 -1.57 -43.35
C SER A 17 -13.96 -0.36 -42.88
N PRO A 18 -13.58 -0.25 -41.60
CA PRO A 18 -12.55 0.69 -41.22
C PRO A 18 -11.23 0.21 -41.84
N SER A 19 -10.69 1.05 -42.72
CA SER A 19 -9.36 0.94 -43.28
C SER A 19 -8.34 0.68 -42.17
N LEU A 20 -7.66 -0.46 -42.26
CA LEU A 20 -6.51 -0.80 -41.44
C LEU A 20 -5.43 0.28 -41.65
N PRO A 21 -4.90 0.91 -40.60
CA PRO A 21 -3.67 1.69 -40.75
C PRO A 21 -2.54 0.73 -41.17
N GLU A 22 -1.79 1.17 -42.19
CA GLU A 22 -0.57 0.53 -42.67
C GLU A 22 0.33 0.18 -41.50
N VAL A 23 0.68 -1.11 -41.41
CA VAL A 23 1.69 -1.64 -40.50
C VAL A 23 3.04 -1.15 -41.02
N GLU A 24 3.44 0.05 -40.59
CA GLU A 24 4.79 0.54 -40.81
C GLU A 24 5.74 -0.37 -40.01
N THR A 25 6.38 -1.27 -40.76
CA THR A 25 7.25 -2.30 -40.21
C THR A 25 8.59 -1.66 -39.87
N VAL A 26 8.65 -0.98 -38.73
CA VAL A 26 9.91 -0.37 -38.29
C VAL A 26 10.84 -1.46 -37.78
N ARG A 27 11.74 -1.91 -38.67
CA ARG A 27 12.94 -2.69 -38.32
C ARG A 27 13.89 -1.81 -37.50
N HIS A 28 13.64 -1.69 -36.20
CA HIS A 28 14.65 -1.15 -35.29
C HIS A 28 15.65 -2.25 -34.92
N GLY A 29 16.86 -2.08 -35.44
CA GLY A 29 18.00 -2.95 -35.23
C GLY A 29 18.32 -3.12 -33.75
N ARG A 30 18.52 -4.38 -33.37
CA ARG A 30 19.11 -4.79 -32.10
C ARG A 30 20.51 -4.22 -31.97
N LEU A 31 20.71 -3.28 -31.06
CA LEU A 31 22.01 -2.95 -30.49
C LEU A 31 22.02 -3.52 -29.06
N PHE A 32 22.60 -4.71 -28.92
CA PHE A 32 22.94 -5.26 -27.62
C PHE A 32 24.18 -4.52 -27.11
N ALA A 33 24.00 -3.58 -26.20
CA ALA A 33 25.08 -3.04 -25.39
C ALA A 33 25.31 -4.00 -24.21
N VAL A 34 26.36 -4.82 -24.30
CA VAL A 34 26.85 -5.64 -23.19
C VAL A 34 27.67 -4.73 -22.28
N THR A 35 27.09 -4.27 -21.18
CA THR A 35 27.81 -3.54 -20.14
C THR A 35 28.20 -4.50 -19.03
N ALA A 36 29.49 -4.82 -18.96
CA ALA A 36 30.08 -5.57 -17.87
C ALA A 36 30.06 -4.70 -16.60
N ILE A 37 29.33 -5.11 -15.56
CA ILE A 37 29.39 -4.50 -14.24
C ILE A 37 30.32 -5.34 -13.37
N ALA A 38 31.41 -4.70 -12.95
CA ALA A 38 32.41 -5.25 -12.06
C ALA A 38 31.87 -5.41 -10.64
N LEU A 39 32.05 -6.61 -10.08
CA LEU A 39 32.00 -6.87 -8.65
C LEU A 39 33.22 -6.24 -7.96
N ALA A 40 33.00 -5.41 -6.93
CA ALA A 40 33.84 -5.32 -5.73
C ALA A 40 33.29 -4.24 -4.77
N GLY A 41 32.91 -4.63 -3.55
CA GLY A 41 32.51 -3.66 -2.52
C GLY A 41 31.88 -4.25 -1.27
N LEU A 42 32.34 -5.42 -0.81
CA LEU A 42 32.02 -5.95 0.51
C LEU A 42 33.15 -5.61 1.48
N SER A 43 33.00 -4.54 2.26
CA SER A 43 33.66 -4.40 3.57
C SER A 43 33.05 -3.23 4.36
N GLY A 44 32.22 -3.57 5.32
CA GLY A 44 31.65 -2.63 6.28
C GLY A 44 31.09 -3.33 7.51
N CYS A 45 31.71 -4.44 7.93
CA CYS A 45 31.42 -5.03 9.23
C CYS A 45 31.97 -4.07 10.29
N ALA A 46 31.07 -3.44 11.02
CA ALA A 46 31.37 -2.64 12.19
C ALA A 46 31.95 -3.53 13.29
N ASP A 47 33.29 -3.62 13.29
CA ASP A 47 34.08 -4.10 14.42
C ASP A 47 34.06 -3.02 15.51
N ARG A 48 32.91 -2.88 16.19
CA ARG A 48 32.87 -2.15 17.46
C ARG A 48 33.06 -3.19 18.57
N PRO A 49 34.17 -3.14 19.32
CA PRO A 49 34.26 -3.92 20.54
C PRO A 49 33.12 -3.49 21.46
N ASN A 50 32.24 -4.46 21.76
CA ASN A 50 31.20 -4.32 22.75
C ASN A 50 31.88 -4.25 24.11
N ASP A 51 32.06 -3.04 24.64
CA ASP A 51 32.65 -2.78 25.94
C ASP A 51 31.64 -3.17 27.04
N LEU A 52 31.64 -4.46 27.38
CA LEU A 52 30.82 -5.08 28.41
C LEU A 52 31.43 -4.94 29.82
N ASP A 53 32.58 -4.26 29.97
CA ASP A 53 33.32 -4.20 31.24
C ASP A 53 32.90 -3.04 32.17
N THR A 54 31.88 -2.25 31.80
CA THR A 54 31.45 -1.10 32.63
C THR A 54 30.25 -1.39 33.55
N TYR A 55 29.70 -2.60 33.56
CA TYR A 55 28.49 -2.92 34.34
C TYR A 55 28.71 -3.66 35.66
N TYR A 56 29.95 -3.92 36.05
CA TYR A 56 30.29 -4.50 37.35
C TYR A 56 31.34 -3.69 38.10
N GLU A 57 31.11 -2.37 38.26
CA GLU A 57 31.72 -1.66 39.39
C GLU A 57 30.96 -2.02 40.67
N ASP A 58 31.64 -2.82 41.49
CA ASP A 58 31.30 -3.20 42.85
C ASP A 58 31.36 -1.97 43.78
N PRO A 59 30.25 -1.51 44.39
CA PRO A 59 30.31 -0.38 45.30
C PRO A 59 30.67 -0.88 46.70
N THR A 60 31.96 -1.11 46.97
CA THR A 60 32.47 -1.11 48.34
C THR A 60 33.25 0.16 48.66
N GLN A 61 32.57 0.99 49.47
CA GLN A 61 33.12 1.91 50.48
C GLN A 61 34.08 3.02 50.03
N ASN A 62 33.58 4.26 50.14
CA ASN A 62 34.28 5.27 50.92
C ASN A 62 33.28 6.16 51.66
N ALA A 63 33.37 6.11 52.98
CA ALA A 63 32.73 7.04 53.89
C ALA A 63 33.62 8.27 54.03
N GLU A 64 33.20 9.42 53.52
CA GLU A 64 33.71 10.71 53.99
C GLU A 64 32.57 11.71 54.17
N THR A 65 32.39 12.08 55.43
CA THR A 65 31.52 13.13 55.94
C THR A 65 31.94 14.48 55.35
N SER A 66 31.04 15.11 54.59
CA SER A 66 31.09 16.56 54.33
C SER A 66 29.68 17.14 54.35
N ALA A 67 29.41 17.93 55.38
CA ALA A 67 28.23 18.76 55.48
C ALA A 67 28.27 19.83 54.37
N ARG A 68 27.37 19.73 53.39
CA ARG A 68 27.15 20.76 52.36
C ARG A 68 25.69 21.19 52.35
N THR A 69 25.52 22.48 52.58
CA THR A 69 24.31 23.30 52.52
C THR A 69 23.32 22.84 51.45
N ALA A 70 22.07 22.62 51.87
CA ALA A 70 20.95 22.27 51.01
C ALA A 70 20.59 23.43 50.08
N ASN A 71 21.17 23.45 48.88
CA ASN A 71 20.63 24.21 47.75
C ASN A 71 19.57 23.32 47.07
N SER A 72 18.30 23.61 47.32
CA SER A 72 17.17 22.99 46.63
C SER A 72 17.11 23.48 45.19
N SER A 73 17.91 22.89 44.31
CA SER A 73 17.70 23.03 42.87
C SER A 73 16.37 22.36 42.50
N PRO A 74 15.51 23.00 41.67
CA PRO A 74 14.28 22.38 41.21
C PRO A 74 14.59 21.06 40.51
N ARG A 75 14.01 19.97 40.98
CA ARG A 75 14.11 18.65 40.34
C ARG A 75 13.57 18.79 38.90
N PRO A 76 14.35 18.46 37.86
CA PRO A 76 13.84 18.40 36.51
C PRO A 76 12.61 17.48 36.48
N VAL A 77 11.45 18.05 36.18
CA VAL A 77 10.23 17.27 35.94
C VAL A 77 10.52 16.46 34.68
N ALA A 78 10.51 15.13 34.80
CA ALA A 78 10.65 14.26 33.64
C ALA A 78 9.55 14.64 32.64
N PRO A 79 9.87 14.76 31.33
CA PRO A 79 8.86 15.06 30.34
C PRO A 79 7.75 14.00 30.41
N PRO A 80 6.48 14.38 30.22
CA PRO A 80 5.40 13.41 30.17
C PRO A 80 5.70 12.39 29.08
N VAL A 81 5.67 11.10 29.43
CA VAL A 81 5.73 10.02 28.46
C VAL A 81 4.44 10.08 27.64
N THR A 82 4.53 10.56 26.40
CA THR A 82 3.42 10.47 25.45
C THR A 82 3.25 9.00 25.09
N THR A 83 2.28 8.33 25.71
CA THR A 83 1.92 6.96 25.33
C THR A 83 1.14 7.01 24.03
N THR A 84 1.81 6.72 22.91
CA THR A 84 1.15 6.45 21.64
C THR A 84 0.15 5.30 21.84
N PRO A 85 -1.10 5.42 21.38
CA PRO A 85 -2.06 4.33 21.45
C PRO A 85 -1.53 3.07 20.73
N PRO A 86 -1.89 1.87 21.19
CA PRO A 86 -1.52 0.65 20.49
C PRO A 86 -2.22 0.57 19.13
N PRO A 87 -1.60 -0.05 18.11
CA PRO A 87 -2.26 -0.25 16.82
C PRO A 87 -3.48 -1.18 16.95
N PRO A 88 -4.45 -1.08 16.01
CA PRO A 88 -5.68 -1.86 16.05
C PRO A 88 -5.42 -3.37 16.03
N PRO A 89 -6.30 -4.19 16.63
CA PRO A 89 -6.22 -5.66 16.60
C PRO A 89 -6.19 -6.23 15.17
N ILE A 90 -5.58 -7.41 14.99
CA ILE A 90 -5.54 -8.09 13.67
C ILE A 90 -6.95 -8.41 13.16
N GLU A 91 -7.89 -8.64 14.07
CA GLU A 91 -9.30 -8.87 13.79
C GLU A 91 -9.94 -7.67 13.09
N ALA A 92 -9.62 -6.44 13.52
CA ALA A 92 -10.08 -5.20 12.88
C ALA A 92 -9.43 -4.99 11.50
N LEU A 93 -8.18 -5.45 11.30
CA LEU A 93 -7.56 -5.45 9.98
C LEU A 93 -8.26 -6.44 9.05
N THR A 94 -8.56 -7.64 9.56
CA THR A 94 -9.18 -8.72 8.78
C THR A 94 -10.62 -8.38 8.38
N SER A 95 -11.34 -7.57 9.17
CA SER A 95 -12.72 -7.14 8.87
C SER A 95 -12.83 -6.22 7.65
N VAL A 96 -11.74 -5.53 7.28
CA VAL A 96 -11.66 -4.61 6.13
C VAL A 96 -10.91 -5.18 4.93
N VAL A 97 -10.43 -6.43 5.03
CA VAL A 97 -9.90 -7.16 3.87
C VAL A 97 -11.05 -7.44 2.90
N LEU A 98 -10.82 -7.19 1.62
CA LEU A 98 -11.72 -7.51 0.54
C LEU A 98 -11.96 -9.02 0.52
N THR A 99 -13.23 -9.38 0.36
CA THR A 99 -13.66 -10.77 0.20
C THR A 99 -13.83 -11.09 -1.28
N ASP A 100 -13.94 -12.38 -1.62
CA ASP A 100 -14.23 -12.81 -2.99
C ASP A 100 -15.55 -12.21 -3.52
N ALA A 101 -16.53 -11.98 -2.64
CA ALA A 101 -17.78 -11.33 -2.98
C ALA A 101 -17.58 -9.85 -3.38
N ASP A 102 -16.62 -9.18 -2.76
CA ASP A 102 -16.32 -7.77 -3.03
C ASP A 102 -15.69 -7.57 -4.41
N VAL A 103 -14.83 -8.51 -4.82
CA VAL A 103 -14.12 -8.47 -6.10
C VAL A 103 -14.76 -9.32 -7.19
N ALA A 104 -15.92 -9.92 -6.94
CA ALA A 104 -16.60 -10.81 -7.89
C ALA A 104 -16.88 -10.13 -9.24
N ALA A 105 -17.19 -8.82 -9.23
CA ALA A 105 -17.45 -8.04 -10.44
C ALA A 105 -16.21 -7.87 -11.34
N GLU A 106 -15.01 -7.99 -10.78
CA GLU A 106 -13.75 -7.94 -11.54
C GLU A 106 -13.43 -9.28 -12.25
N GLY A 107 -14.19 -10.34 -11.95
CA GLY A 107 -13.98 -11.67 -12.55
C GLY A 107 -12.64 -12.29 -12.17
N VAL A 108 -12.11 -11.93 -11.00
CA VAL A 108 -10.86 -12.46 -10.46
C VAL A 108 -11.10 -13.72 -9.63
N SER A 109 -10.06 -14.54 -9.49
CA SER A 109 -10.04 -15.70 -8.60
C SER A 109 -9.01 -15.50 -7.48
N PRO A 110 -9.21 -16.08 -6.28
CA PRO A 110 -8.24 -16.00 -5.20
C PRO A 110 -6.85 -16.49 -5.63
N ALA A 111 -5.81 -15.81 -5.15
CA ALA A 111 -4.43 -16.25 -5.28
C ALA A 111 -3.98 -16.96 -4.00
N ASP A 112 -3.17 -18.03 -4.14
CA ASP A 112 -2.65 -18.78 -2.99
C ASP A 112 -1.73 -17.92 -2.09
N THR A 113 -0.99 -17.02 -2.72
CA THR A 113 -0.06 -16.10 -2.05
C THR A 113 -0.27 -14.70 -2.59
N PRO A 114 -0.59 -13.70 -1.74
CA PRO A 114 -0.62 -12.31 -2.17
C PRO A 114 0.80 -11.84 -2.52
N SER A 115 0.91 -11.00 -3.55
CA SER A 115 2.18 -10.38 -3.92
C SER A 115 2.68 -9.50 -2.78
N ALA A 116 4.00 -9.34 -2.65
CA ALA A 116 4.56 -8.48 -1.62
C ALA A 116 4.20 -7.01 -1.90
N MET A 117 4.17 -6.20 -0.85
CA MET A 117 4.03 -4.75 -0.99
C MET A 117 5.26 -4.18 -1.68
N GLU A 118 5.06 -3.32 -2.68
CA GLU A 118 6.14 -2.76 -3.50
C GLU A 118 6.25 -1.23 -3.41
N GLY A 119 7.43 -0.73 -3.74
CA GLY A 119 7.73 0.71 -3.81
C GLY A 119 7.67 1.41 -2.46
N CYS A 120 7.30 2.69 -2.49
CA CYS A 120 7.11 3.56 -1.32
C CYS A 120 6.20 2.97 -0.23
N LEU A 121 5.27 2.07 -0.58
CA LEU A 121 4.39 1.44 0.40
C LEU A 121 5.16 0.53 1.34
N ALA A 122 6.17 -0.18 0.85
CA ALA A 122 6.99 -1.09 1.65
C ALA A 122 7.78 -0.37 2.75
N GLU A 123 7.91 0.96 2.64
CA GLU A 123 8.60 1.82 3.62
C GLU A 123 7.67 2.29 4.75
N LEU A 124 6.36 2.06 4.64
CA LEU A 124 5.40 2.45 5.66
C LEU A 124 5.62 1.65 6.95
N GLN A 125 5.88 2.37 8.04
CA GLN A 125 6.08 1.80 9.37
C GLN A 125 4.73 1.56 10.07
N ALA A 126 3.95 0.61 9.54
CA ALA A 126 2.73 0.17 10.20
C ALA A 126 3.02 -0.66 11.45
N GLY A 127 2.16 -0.57 12.46
CA GLY A 127 2.26 -1.42 13.65
C GLY A 127 1.85 -2.86 13.39
N ARG A 128 0.88 -3.06 12.48
CA ARG A 128 0.38 -4.37 12.06
C ARG A 128 -0.03 -4.33 10.58
N SER A 129 -0.04 -5.50 9.93
CA SER A 129 -0.48 -5.64 8.56
C SER A 129 -1.12 -7.00 8.26
N THR A 130 -1.97 -7.03 7.24
CA THR A 130 -2.49 -8.26 6.61
C THR A 130 -2.65 -8.04 5.11
N SER A 131 -2.79 -9.10 4.32
CA SER A 131 -2.86 -9.02 2.87
C SER A 131 -3.71 -10.11 2.25
N ALA A 132 -4.31 -9.81 1.10
CA ALA A 132 -5.08 -10.74 0.29
C ALA A 132 -4.80 -10.50 -1.20
N GLY A 133 -4.92 -11.54 -2.02
CA GLY A 133 -4.53 -11.48 -3.42
C GLY A 133 -5.49 -12.26 -4.32
N TRP A 134 -5.63 -11.78 -5.54
CA TRP A 134 -6.45 -12.37 -6.59
C TRP A 134 -5.74 -12.27 -7.94
N ARG A 135 -6.12 -13.14 -8.88
CA ARG A 135 -5.57 -13.17 -10.23
C ARG A 135 -6.69 -13.09 -11.26
N TYR A 136 -6.51 -12.23 -12.25
CA TYR A 136 -7.37 -12.14 -13.41
C TYR A 136 -7.11 -13.34 -14.36
N PRO A 137 -8.09 -13.76 -15.17
CA PRO A 137 -7.90 -14.79 -16.20
C PRO A 137 -6.79 -14.48 -17.21
N THR A 138 -6.44 -13.19 -17.37
CA THR A 138 -5.36 -12.70 -18.23
C THR A 138 -3.96 -12.90 -17.64
N GLY A 139 -3.86 -13.37 -16.39
CA GLY A 139 -2.61 -13.46 -15.63
C GLY A 139 -2.22 -12.17 -14.89
N SER A 140 -3.02 -11.10 -15.02
CA SER A 140 -2.88 -9.86 -14.24
C SER A 140 -3.19 -10.12 -12.76
N GLU A 141 -2.66 -9.30 -11.87
CA GLU A 141 -2.75 -9.50 -10.41
C GLU A 141 -3.44 -8.32 -9.72
N LEU A 142 -4.19 -8.64 -8.67
CA LEU A 142 -4.82 -7.71 -7.75
C LEU A 142 -4.38 -8.10 -6.35
N THR A 143 -3.75 -7.18 -5.61
CA THR A 143 -3.35 -7.41 -4.22
C THR A 143 -3.85 -6.27 -3.36
N GLN A 144 -4.39 -6.61 -2.19
CA GLN A 144 -4.71 -5.65 -1.14
C GLN A 144 -3.78 -5.87 0.04
N HIS A 145 -3.29 -4.76 0.58
CA HIS A 145 -2.61 -4.69 1.87
C HIS A 145 -3.40 -3.78 2.80
N VAL A 146 -3.67 -4.28 4.01
CA VAL A 146 -4.31 -3.50 5.07
C VAL A 146 -3.29 -3.30 6.17
N LEU A 147 -3.10 -2.04 6.56
CA LEU A 147 -2.13 -1.59 7.54
C LEU A 147 -2.85 -0.94 8.73
N GLY A 148 -2.42 -1.26 9.95
CA GLY A 148 -2.91 -0.68 11.19
C GLY A 148 -1.86 0.19 11.87
N PHE A 149 -2.25 1.41 12.23
CA PHE A 149 -1.42 2.42 12.88
C PHE A 149 -1.94 2.71 14.30
N GLY A 150 -1.08 3.21 15.19
CA GLY A 150 -1.50 3.63 16.54
C GLY A 150 -2.17 5.00 16.59
N GLU A 151 -2.30 5.68 15.44
CA GLU A 151 -2.81 7.03 15.33
C GLU A 151 -3.52 7.26 13.98
N SER A 152 -4.10 8.45 13.80
CA SER A 152 -4.80 8.82 12.57
C SER A 152 -3.86 8.78 11.36
N THR A 153 -4.36 8.20 10.28
CA THR A 153 -3.56 7.87 9.09
C THR A 153 -3.70 8.86 7.93
N ALA A 154 -4.55 9.89 8.08
CA ALA A 154 -4.82 10.84 7.00
C ALA A 154 -3.54 11.56 6.52
N ALA A 155 -2.74 12.10 7.45
CA ALA A 155 -1.48 12.77 7.13
C ALA A 155 -0.47 11.82 6.47
N VAL A 156 -0.37 10.58 6.97
CA VAL A 156 0.51 9.55 6.39
C VAL A 156 0.16 9.29 4.93
N VAL A 157 -1.13 9.19 4.61
CA VAL A 157 -1.59 9.00 3.23
C VAL A 157 -1.36 10.26 2.40
N GLU A 158 -1.65 11.47 2.90
CA GLU A 158 -1.45 12.73 2.16
C GLU A 158 0.02 13.07 1.88
N GLU A 159 0.93 12.63 2.74
CA GLU A 159 2.38 12.83 2.60
C GLU A 159 3.06 11.75 1.75
N LEU A 160 2.37 10.64 1.44
CA LEU A 160 2.94 9.55 0.67
C LEU A 160 3.35 10.03 -0.73
N ARG A 161 4.64 9.92 -1.05
CA ARG A 161 5.20 10.26 -2.37
C ARG A 161 6.02 9.09 -2.87
N CYS A 162 5.73 8.66 -4.08
CA CYS A 162 6.39 7.52 -4.69
C CYS A 162 7.21 8.04 -5.88
N ALA A 163 8.51 7.73 -5.88
CA ALA A 163 9.38 8.11 -6.98
C ALA A 163 8.89 7.44 -8.29
N ASP A 164 9.04 8.15 -9.40
CA ASP A 164 8.71 7.65 -10.74
C ASP A 164 7.25 7.18 -10.92
N ALA A 165 6.34 7.73 -10.10
CA ALA A 165 4.92 7.44 -10.13
C ALA A 165 4.12 8.62 -10.68
N GLU A 166 3.24 8.33 -11.63
CA GLU A 166 2.32 9.32 -12.20
C GLU A 166 1.01 9.34 -11.40
N PRO A 167 0.53 10.52 -10.93
CA PRO A 167 -0.73 10.61 -10.20
C PRO A 167 -1.91 10.08 -11.03
N LEU A 168 -2.73 9.23 -10.40
CA LEU A 168 -3.96 8.72 -10.98
C LEU A 168 -5.14 9.52 -10.38
N PRO A 169 -5.91 10.29 -11.19
CA PRO A 169 -7.04 11.04 -10.65
C PRO A 169 -8.07 10.09 -10.06
N LEU A 170 -8.38 10.31 -8.78
CA LEU A 170 -9.35 9.51 -8.04
C LEU A 170 -10.37 10.44 -7.39
N THR A 171 -11.65 10.08 -7.47
CA THR A 171 -12.68 10.72 -6.65
C THR A 171 -12.64 10.10 -5.27
N ALA A 172 -12.60 10.94 -4.22
CA ALA A 172 -12.61 10.50 -2.83
C ALA A 172 -13.77 9.51 -2.58
N PRO A 173 -13.49 8.24 -2.26
CA PRO A 173 -14.55 7.30 -1.92
C PRO A 173 -15.25 7.69 -0.62
N GLU A 174 -16.55 7.45 -0.53
CA GLU A 174 -17.32 7.77 0.67
C GLU A 174 -16.75 7.07 1.91
N GLY A 175 -16.73 7.77 3.04
CA GLY A 175 -16.26 7.22 4.30
C GLY A 175 -14.74 7.08 4.41
N THR A 176 -13.96 7.66 3.50
CA THR A 176 -12.50 7.79 3.61
C THR A 176 -12.10 9.13 4.22
N THR A 177 -11.01 9.16 4.99
CA THR A 177 -10.46 10.39 5.58
C THR A 177 -9.39 11.02 4.68
N ALA A 178 -8.62 10.21 3.97
CA ALA A 178 -7.68 10.62 2.94
C ALA A 178 -7.57 9.54 1.86
N HIS A 179 -7.09 9.93 0.69
CA HIS A 179 -6.85 9.03 -0.42
C HIS A 179 -5.70 9.53 -1.29
N GLN A 180 -4.99 8.59 -1.91
CA GLN A 180 -4.05 8.84 -3.00
C GLN A 180 -4.10 7.70 -4.00
N ALA A 181 -3.77 7.99 -5.24
CA ALA A 181 -3.60 6.98 -6.26
C ALA A 181 -2.52 7.39 -7.27
N TRP A 182 -1.80 6.41 -7.79
CA TRP A 182 -0.75 6.61 -8.78
C TRP A 182 -0.49 5.36 -9.60
N CYS A 183 0.21 5.50 -10.71
CA CYS A 183 0.67 4.40 -11.53
C CYS A 183 2.18 4.48 -11.73
N ALA A 184 2.84 3.33 -11.65
CA ALA A 184 4.24 3.15 -12.01
C ALA A 184 4.32 2.00 -13.03
N ALA A 185 4.69 2.33 -14.26
CA ALA A 185 4.60 1.43 -15.40
C ALA A 185 3.19 0.80 -15.54
N ALA A 186 3.08 -0.53 -15.53
CA ALA A 186 1.81 -1.25 -15.67
C ALA A 186 1.18 -1.67 -14.33
N THR A 187 1.62 -1.05 -13.22
CA THR A 187 1.07 -1.25 -11.88
C THR A 187 0.46 0.05 -11.38
N CYS A 188 -0.81 0.02 -10.99
CA CYS A 188 -1.48 1.16 -10.37
C CYS A 188 -1.86 0.84 -8.93
N THR A 189 -1.68 1.83 -8.06
CA THR A 189 -1.91 1.72 -6.63
C THR A 189 -2.98 2.72 -6.22
N VAL A 190 -3.93 2.27 -5.39
CA VAL A 190 -4.90 3.11 -4.70
C VAL A 190 -4.71 2.93 -3.20
N VAL A 191 -4.52 4.02 -2.49
CA VAL A 191 -4.39 4.04 -1.03
C VAL A 191 -5.52 4.86 -0.44
N LEU A 192 -6.30 4.23 0.42
CA LEU A 192 -7.39 4.87 1.14
C LEU A 192 -7.13 4.74 2.64
N SER A 193 -7.41 5.78 3.41
CA SER A 193 -7.38 5.74 4.86
C SER A 193 -8.75 5.95 5.48
N ARG A 194 -8.93 5.38 6.67
CA ARG A 194 -9.99 5.72 7.60
C ARG A 194 -9.50 5.47 9.03
N ASP A 195 -9.59 6.48 9.87
CA ASP A 195 -9.14 6.42 11.26
C ASP A 195 -7.67 5.91 11.35
N GLU A 196 -7.45 4.77 11.99
CA GLU A 196 -6.16 4.12 12.22
C GLU A 196 -5.77 3.11 11.13
N LEU A 197 -6.60 2.96 10.09
CA LEU A 197 -6.44 1.95 9.05
C LEU A 197 -6.09 2.59 7.70
N VAL A 198 -5.17 1.94 6.99
CA VAL A 198 -4.87 2.20 5.59
C VAL A 198 -5.12 0.93 4.80
N SER A 199 -5.84 1.03 3.69
CA SER A 199 -5.97 -0.02 2.70
C SER A 199 -5.31 0.43 1.40
N ALA A 200 -4.27 -0.29 0.99
CA ALA A 200 -3.57 -0.11 -0.27
C ALA A 200 -3.91 -1.27 -1.22
N VAL A 201 -4.42 -0.94 -2.41
CA VAL A 201 -4.69 -1.91 -3.48
C VAL A 201 -3.72 -1.67 -4.62
N GLN A 202 -3.02 -2.72 -5.05
CA GLN A 202 -2.13 -2.72 -6.20
C GLN A 202 -2.73 -3.59 -7.30
N VAL A 203 -2.80 -3.06 -8.51
CA VAL A 203 -3.25 -3.78 -9.70
C VAL A 203 -2.12 -3.80 -10.71
N ALA A 204 -1.58 -4.98 -10.99
CA ALA A 204 -0.56 -5.19 -12.02
C ALA A 204 -1.21 -5.80 -13.27
N ALA A 205 -1.13 -5.11 -14.40
CA ALA A 205 -1.76 -5.52 -15.65
C ALA A 205 -0.77 -5.61 -16.82
N SER A 206 -1.26 -6.04 -17.98
CA SER A 206 -0.46 -6.09 -19.21
C SER A 206 -0.16 -4.71 -19.81
N SER A 207 -0.84 -3.66 -19.34
CA SER A 207 -0.73 -2.29 -19.84
C SER A 207 -1.15 -1.28 -18.77
N PRO A 208 -0.57 -0.06 -18.75
CA PRO A 208 -0.94 0.99 -17.80
C PRO A 208 -2.44 1.31 -17.77
N ASP A 209 -3.08 1.48 -18.93
CA ASP A 209 -4.51 1.86 -19.01
C ASP A 209 -5.43 0.85 -18.32
N ARG A 210 -5.16 -0.45 -18.50
CA ARG A 210 -5.93 -1.53 -17.86
C ARG A 210 -5.75 -1.54 -16.34
N ALA A 211 -4.53 -1.29 -15.86
CA ALA A 211 -4.27 -1.19 -14.43
C ALA A 211 -4.99 0.01 -13.83
N ALA A 212 -4.94 1.16 -14.51
CA ALA A 212 -5.59 2.40 -14.07
C ALA A 212 -7.11 2.24 -14.00
N GLU A 213 -7.73 1.68 -15.05
CA GLU A 213 -9.18 1.48 -15.10
C GLU A 213 -9.67 0.56 -13.96
N ALA A 214 -8.98 -0.57 -13.74
CA ALA A 214 -9.30 -1.49 -12.65
C ALA A 214 -9.10 -0.84 -11.27
N ALA A 215 -8.01 -0.10 -11.07
CA ALA A 215 -7.74 0.62 -9.83
C ALA A 215 -8.86 1.63 -9.50
N VAL A 216 -9.31 2.40 -10.48
CA VAL A 216 -10.42 3.36 -10.31
C VAL A 216 -11.74 2.66 -9.98
N ARG A 217 -12.06 1.54 -10.63
CA ARG A 217 -13.28 0.76 -10.32
C ARG A 217 -13.25 0.15 -8.93
N LEU A 218 -12.08 -0.28 -8.46
CA LEU A 218 -11.90 -0.90 -7.15
C LEU A 218 -11.96 0.10 -5.99
N ALA A 219 -11.59 1.36 -6.20
CA ALA A 219 -11.57 2.37 -5.13
C ALA A 219 -12.87 2.47 -4.30
N PRO A 220 -14.09 2.57 -4.89
CA PRO A 220 -15.33 2.58 -4.10
C PRO A 220 -15.59 1.26 -3.33
N VAL A 221 -15.14 0.12 -3.87
CA VAL A 221 -15.25 -1.18 -3.20
C VAL A 221 -14.37 -1.20 -1.94
N VAL A 222 -13.13 -0.71 -2.05
CA VAL A 222 -12.20 -0.59 -0.93
C VAL A 222 -12.71 0.39 0.12
N GLY A 223 -13.27 1.54 -0.30
CA GLY A 223 -13.90 2.50 0.61
C GLY A 223 -15.05 1.87 1.42
N THR A 224 -15.88 1.06 0.76
CA THR A 224 -16.96 0.31 1.42
C THR A 224 -16.41 -0.71 2.41
N ALA A 225 -15.34 -1.43 2.07
CA ALA A 225 -14.70 -2.39 2.96
C ALA A 225 -14.13 -1.70 4.22
N LEU A 226 -13.44 -0.56 4.06
CA LEU A 226 -12.93 0.24 5.17
C LEU A 226 -14.05 0.74 6.10
N ALA A 227 -15.24 1.03 5.55
CA ALA A 227 -16.38 1.49 6.36
C ALA A 227 -16.96 0.39 7.26
N ARG A 228 -16.72 -0.90 6.99
CA ARG A 228 -17.27 -2.03 7.79
C ARG A 228 -16.80 -2.01 9.23
N GLU A 229 -15.55 -1.63 9.47
CA GLU A 229 -14.98 -1.60 10.82
C GLU A 229 -15.67 -0.56 11.70
N SER A 230 -16.05 0.58 11.13
CA SER A 230 -16.78 1.61 11.88
C SER A 230 -18.18 1.18 12.34
N THR A 231 -18.75 0.14 11.75
CA THR A 231 -20.06 -0.40 12.15
C THR A 231 -19.95 -1.36 13.35
N GLN A 232 -18.75 -1.84 13.66
CA GLN A 232 -18.52 -2.81 14.73
C GLN A 232 -18.15 -2.18 16.08
N ARG A 233 -17.88 -0.87 16.11
CA ARG A 233 -17.64 -0.09 17.35
C ARG A 233 -18.93 0.55 17.84
#